data_AF-A0A1F6T7D1-F1
#
_entry.id   AF-A0A1F6T7D1-F1
#
_cell.length_a   1.000
_cell.length_b   1.000
_cell.length_c   1.000
_cell.angle_alpha   90.00
_cell.angle_beta   90.00
_cell.angle_gamma   90.00
#
_symmetry.space_group_name_H-M   'P 1'
#
loop_
_entity.id
_entity.type
_entity.pdbx_description
1 polymer ?
#
loop_
_entity_poly.entity_id
_entity_poly.type
_entity_poly.pdbx_seq_one_letter_code
_entity_poly.pdbx_strand_id
1 'polypeptide(L)'
;MIGPVRVLPANIIKEFRGVKGLGLTKTAYKNGETWQALVCGNECSLQPVVLNVRSEILLKYFNDTVTGQRLSIAKPPTGELIALFQGLPPTAAVKSPTTLLHRGLTKYPGSGRPGSLEIGIPPFGSEKLRIVPRLVNDRTVRVYLESDRHRQRLGELGIPEMNAGPSDMAKGRNLLLWAGDLDGDGKLDLVMSFESWVGNDSSVVLFLSSLAKGGDFVGKAGSYFLAGQYD
;
A
#
# COMPACT_ATOMS: atom_id res chain seq x y z
N MET A 1 2.05 22.14 4.94
CA MET A 1 2.29 21.40 3.68
C MET A 1 2.90 20.07 4.06
N ILE A 2 2.28 18.95 3.69
CA ILE A 2 2.81 17.61 3.98
C ILE A 2 4.03 17.39 3.08
N GLY A 3 5.18 17.04 3.66
CA GLY A 3 6.38 16.67 2.92
C GLY A 3 6.23 15.30 2.23
N PRO A 4 7.24 14.83 1.49
CA PRO A 4 7.20 13.49 0.91
C PRO A 4 7.07 12.43 2.01
N VAL A 5 6.06 11.57 1.92
CA VAL A 5 5.82 10.48 2.88
C VAL A 5 6.61 9.25 2.44
N ARG A 6 7.39 8.67 3.36
CA ARG A 6 7.97 7.34 3.16
C ARG A 6 6.95 6.30 3.56
N VAL A 7 6.81 5.26 2.74
CA VAL A 7 5.89 4.16 2.96
C VAL A 7 6.70 2.88 3.14
N LEU A 8 6.24 2.01 4.03
CA LEU A 8 6.76 0.67 4.23
C LEU A 8 5.58 -0.30 4.34
N PRO A 9 5.50 -1.36 3.50
CA PRO A 9 4.40 -2.30 3.54
C PRO A 9 4.55 -3.29 4.70
N ALA A 10 3.43 -3.79 5.21
CA ALA A 10 3.42 -4.67 6.39
C ALA A 10 4.14 -6.02 6.19
N ASN A 11 4.12 -6.57 4.98
CA ASN A 11 4.77 -7.85 4.66
C ASN A 11 6.29 -7.79 4.83
N ILE A 12 6.93 -6.65 4.57
CA ILE A 12 8.39 -6.47 4.79
C ILE A 12 8.79 -6.62 6.26
N ILE A 13 7.86 -6.36 7.19
CA ILE A 13 8.08 -6.55 8.62
C ILE A 13 7.83 -8.01 9.05
N LYS A 14 6.89 -8.71 8.39
CA LYS A 14 6.45 -10.08 8.75
C LYS A 14 7.32 -11.17 8.08
N GLU A 15 7.80 -10.95 6.85
CA GLU A 15 8.44 -11.98 6.01
C GLU A 15 9.96 -12.03 6.18
N PHE A 16 10.44 -12.62 7.27
CA PHE A 16 11.82 -13.13 7.36
C PHE A 16 11.88 -14.50 8.06
N ARG A 17 10.84 -15.33 7.86
CA ARG A 17 10.84 -16.75 8.22
C ARG A 17 10.81 -17.60 6.95
N GLY A 18 11.93 -17.68 6.24
CA GLY A 18 12.16 -18.74 5.23
C GLY A 18 12.42 -18.31 3.79
N VAL A 19 12.25 -17.03 3.43
CA VAL A 19 12.65 -16.50 2.11
C VAL A 19 13.91 -15.63 2.28
N LYS A 20 14.90 -15.86 1.41
CA LYS A 20 16.17 -15.14 1.34
C LYS A 20 15.93 -13.64 1.31
N GLY A 21 16.63 -12.94 2.18
CA GLY A 21 16.27 -11.61 2.61
C GLY A 21 16.17 -10.57 1.51
N LEU A 22 15.22 -9.67 1.66
CA LEU A 22 15.02 -8.56 0.74
C LEU A 22 15.98 -7.42 1.09
N GLY A 23 17.01 -7.28 0.27
CA GLY A 23 17.98 -6.20 0.37
C GLY A 23 17.37 -4.86 0.05
N LEU A 24 17.06 -4.10 1.10
CA LEU A 24 16.85 -2.66 1.00
C LEU A 24 18.21 -1.99 0.73
N THR A 25 18.81 -2.25 -0.43
CA THR A 25 20.17 -1.82 -0.76
C THR A 25 20.25 -0.34 -1.15
N LYS A 26 19.14 0.25 -1.59
CA LYS A 26 19.08 1.66 -2.05
C LYS A 26 18.63 2.65 -0.99
N THR A 27 17.92 2.21 0.06
CA THR A 27 17.38 3.10 1.09
C THR A 27 17.88 2.67 2.46
N ALA A 28 18.78 3.45 3.05
CA ALA A 28 19.25 3.22 4.40
C ALA A 28 18.22 3.70 5.43
N TYR A 29 17.58 2.76 6.13
CA TYR A 29 16.77 3.03 7.32
C TYR A 29 17.68 3.15 8.54
N LYS A 30 17.29 3.98 9.51
CA LYS A 30 18.04 4.17 10.76
C LYS A 30 17.29 3.60 11.95
N ASN A 31 18.05 3.03 12.88
CA ASN A 31 17.51 2.55 14.15
C ASN A 31 16.96 3.71 14.97
N GLY A 32 15.80 3.52 15.62
CA GLY A 32 15.19 4.55 16.44
C GLY A 32 14.37 5.58 15.67
N GLU A 33 14.25 5.47 14.33
CA GLU A 33 13.33 6.31 13.57
C GLU A 33 11.89 6.11 14.04
N THR A 34 11.18 7.21 14.22
CA THR A 34 9.74 7.20 14.53
C THR A 34 8.94 7.06 13.24
N TRP A 35 8.02 6.11 13.26
CA TRP A 35 7.08 5.82 12.19
C TRP A 35 5.66 5.81 12.77
N GLN A 36 4.67 5.90 11.91
CA GLN A 36 3.27 5.70 12.25
C GLN A 36 2.78 4.44 11.55
N ALA A 37 2.35 3.46 12.33
CA ALA A 37 1.73 2.24 11.85
C ALA A 37 0.23 2.47 11.68
N LEU A 38 -0.30 2.23 10.48
CA LEU A 38 -1.74 2.09 10.27
C LEU A 38 -2.13 0.65 10.62
N VAL A 39 -2.89 0.51 11.70
CA VAL A 39 -3.25 -0.78 12.27
C VAL A 39 -4.75 -0.86 12.39
N CYS A 40 -5.33 -1.96 11.92
CA CYS A 40 -6.77 -2.18 11.89
C CYS A 40 -7.18 -3.41 12.71
N GLY A 41 -8.07 -3.21 13.67
CA GLY A 41 -8.83 -4.25 14.37
C GLY A 41 -10.32 -4.07 14.09
N ASN A 42 -11.11 -3.83 15.14
CA ASN A 42 -12.49 -3.35 15.00
C ASN A 42 -12.55 -1.90 14.50
N GLU A 43 -11.52 -1.13 14.83
CA GLU A 43 -11.26 0.23 14.35
C GLU A 43 -9.83 0.30 13.83
N CYS A 44 -9.55 1.27 12.97
CA CYS A 44 -8.19 1.56 12.54
C CYS A 44 -7.61 2.75 13.29
N SER A 45 -6.31 2.73 13.52
CA SER A 45 -5.58 3.79 14.20
C SER A 45 -4.19 3.97 13.61
N LEU A 46 -3.67 5.19 13.69
CA LEU A 46 -2.25 5.48 13.47
C LEU A 46 -1.53 5.39 14.83
N GLN A 47 -0.63 4.42 14.96
CA GLN A 47 0.11 4.18 16.19
C GLN A 47 1.57 4.56 16.00
N PRO A 48 2.17 5.37 16.88
CA PRO A 48 3.60 5.62 16.82
C PRO A 48 4.36 4.32 17.09
N VAL A 49 5.31 4.00 16.22
CA VAL A 49 6.16 2.82 16.36
C VAL A 49 7.61 3.19 16.09
N VAL A 50 8.51 2.42 16.68
CA VAL A 50 9.96 2.56 16.48
C VAL A 50 10.45 1.38 15.65
N LEU A 51 11.17 1.71 14.57
CA LEU A 51 11.85 0.69 13.77
C LEU A 51 13.18 0.31 14.39
N ASN A 52 13.35 -1.00 14.56
CA ASN A 52 14.61 -1.64 14.82
C ASN A 52 15.23 -2.05 13.49
N VAL A 53 16.42 -1.50 13.19
CA VAL A 53 17.14 -1.78 11.96
C VAL A 53 18.42 -2.54 12.29
N ARG A 54 18.62 -3.70 11.65
CA ARG A 54 19.85 -4.48 11.76
C ARG A 54 20.44 -4.71 10.38
N SER A 55 21.74 -4.49 10.23
CA SER A 55 22.44 -4.93 9.01
C SER A 55 22.46 -6.45 8.96
N GLU A 56 22.13 -7.01 7.81
CA GLU A 56 22.13 -8.46 7.60
C GLU A 56 22.70 -8.79 6.22
N ILE A 57 23.38 -9.92 6.10
CA ILE A 57 23.81 -10.48 4.83
C ILE A 57 22.63 -11.27 4.28
N LEU A 58 22.03 -10.77 3.21
CA LEU A 58 20.71 -11.27 2.77
C LEU A 58 20.84 -12.35 1.70
N LEU A 59 21.87 -12.25 0.87
CA LEU A 59 22.16 -13.17 -0.22
C LEU A 59 23.67 -13.29 -0.45
N LYS A 60 24.14 -14.52 -0.69
CA LYS A 60 25.35 -14.79 -1.47
C LYS A 60 24.89 -15.12 -2.88
N TYR A 61 25.06 -14.20 -3.81
CA TYR A 61 24.80 -14.44 -5.24
C TYR A 61 26.16 -14.46 -5.94
N PHE A 62 26.49 -15.54 -6.65
CA PHE A 62 27.77 -15.70 -7.36
C PHE A 62 29.03 -15.31 -6.55
N ASN A 63 29.14 -15.75 -5.30
CA ASN A 63 30.21 -15.43 -4.34
C ASN A 63 30.24 -13.99 -3.79
N ASP A 64 29.43 -13.07 -4.30
CA ASP A 64 29.30 -11.73 -3.75
C ASP A 64 28.31 -11.69 -2.59
N THR A 65 28.68 -10.95 -1.55
CA THR A 65 27.88 -10.78 -0.34
C THR A 65 27.09 -9.48 -0.45
N VAL A 66 25.77 -9.57 -0.57
CA VAL A 66 24.91 -8.38 -0.53
C VAL A 66 24.52 -8.09 0.91
N THR A 67 25.02 -6.99 1.46
CA THR A 67 24.53 -6.45 2.74
C THR A 67 23.23 -5.69 2.49
N GLY A 68 22.23 -5.94 3.31
CA GLY A 68 21.06 -5.08 3.41
C GLY A 68 20.61 -4.93 4.85
N GLN A 69 19.33 -4.62 5.03
CA GLN A 69 18.78 -4.30 6.33
C GLN A 69 17.57 -5.16 6.63
N ARG A 70 17.54 -5.73 7.83
CA ARG A 70 16.35 -6.33 8.43
C ARG A 70 15.63 -5.30 9.27
N LEU A 71 14.36 -5.12 8.97
CA LEU A 71 13.48 -4.21 9.68
C LEU A 71 12.59 -5.00 10.64
N SER A 72 12.35 -4.44 11.81
CA SER A 72 11.40 -4.97 12.80
C SER A 72 10.81 -3.83 13.60
N ILE A 73 9.63 -4.03 14.19
CA ILE A 73 9.02 -3.04 15.08
C ILE A 73 9.37 -3.42 16.51
N ALA A 74 9.89 -2.48 17.30
CA ALA A 74 10.34 -2.75 18.68
C ALA A 74 9.23 -3.31 19.58
N LYS A 75 8.02 -2.76 19.45
CA LYS A 75 6.80 -3.26 20.08
C LYS A 75 5.72 -3.36 19.00
N PRO A 76 5.51 -4.55 18.40
CA PRO A 76 4.51 -4.71 17.36
C PRO A 76 3.12 -4.31 17.87
N PRO A 77 2.31 -3.60 17.07
CA PRO A 77 0.97 -3.21 17.47
C PRO A 77 0.02 -4.42 17.49
N THR A 78 -1.06 -4.32 18.26
CA THR A 78 -2.14 -5.32 18.26
C THR A 78 -3.13 -5.01 17.15
N GLY A 79 -3.34 -5.97 16.24
CA GLY A 79 -4.25 -5.84 15.09
C GLY A 79 -3.55 -6.14 13.77
N GLU A 80 -4.26 -5.95 12.67
CA GLU A 80 -3.70 -6.11 11.33
C GLU A 80 -2.93 -4.85 10.94
N LEU A 81 -1.60 -4.97 10.86
CA LEU A 81 -0.74 -3.93 10.32
C LEU A 81 -0.99 -3.82 8.80
N ILE A 82 -1.41 -2.65 8.35
CA ILE A 82 -1.65 -2.34 6.93
C ILE A 82 -0.36 -1.82 6.29
N ALA A 83 0.20 -0.76 6.85
CA ALA A 83 1.41 -0.09 6.37
C ALA A 83 2.05 0.76 7.48
N LEU A 84 3.29 1.17 7.24
CA LEU A 84 4.07 2.09 8.06
C LEU A 84 4.35 3.36 7.25
N PHE A 85 4.24 4.50 7.91
CA PHE A 85 4.46 5.81 7.30
C PHE A 85 5.46 6.65 8.10
N GLN A 86 6.29 7.41 7.40
CA GLN A 86 7.14 8.43 7.99
C GLN A 86 6.98 9.73 7.21
N GLY A 87 6.89 10.86 7.93
CA GLY A 87 6.63 12.18 7.35
C GLY A 87 5.15 12.61 7.39
N LEU A 88 4.26 11.76 7.89
CA LEU A 88 2.91 12.17 8.26
C LEU A 88 2.92 13.09 9.49
N PRO A 89 1.92 13.98 9.64
CA PRO A 89 1.80 14.82 10.83
C PRO A 89 1.77 14.00 12.13
N PRO A 90 2.32 14.52 13.25
CA PRO A 90 2.26 13.82 14.53
C PRO A 90 0.83 13.43 14.91
N THR A 91 0.66 12.19 15.40
CA THR A 91 -0.63 11.57 15.71
C THR A 91 -1.45 12.34 16.75
N ALA A 92 -0.81 13.12 17.62
CA ALA A 92 -1.52 13.98 18.57
C ALA A 92 -2.39 15.05 17.89
N ALA A 93 -2.14 15.36 16.62
CA ALA A 93 -2.91 16.32 15.83
C ALA A 93 -3.95 15.67 14.89
N VAL A 94 -3.88 14.36 14.66
CA VAL A 94 -4.73 13.66 13.70
C VAL A 94 -5.77 12.86 14.47
N LYS A 95 -7.06 13.16 14.25
CA LYS A 95 -8.16 12.33 14.77
C LYS A 95 -7.97 10.89 14.29
N SER A 96 -8.51 9.91 15.02
CA SER A 96 -8.51 8.52 14.53
C SER A 96 -9.01 8.48 13.08
N PRO A 97 -8.29 7.79 12.17
CA PRO A 97 -8.61 7.81 10.76
C PRO A 97 -9.99 7.22 10.54
N THR A 98 -10.85 7.92 9.80
CA THR A 98 -12.14 7.35 9.42
C THR A 98 -11.87 6.22 8.44
N THR A 99 -12.33 5.01 8.71
CA THR A 99 -12.07 3.86 7.82
C THR A 99 -13.34 3.37 7.17
N LEU A 100 -13.28 3.18 5.85
CA LEU A 100 -14.36 2.62 5.06
C LEU A 100 -14.08 1.17 4.69
N LEU A 101 -12.85 0.89 4.26
CA LEU A 101 -12.39 -0.43 3.87
C LEU A 101 -10.96 -0.67 4.36
N HIS A 102 -10.65 -1.90 4.74
CA HIS A 102 -9.28 -2.29 5.07
C HIS A 102 -9.07 -3.78 4.84
N ARG A 103 -7.82 -4.19 4.60
CA ARG A 103 -7.43 -5.56 4.24
C ARG A 103 -7.91 -6.65 5.21
N GLY A 104 -8.11 -6.27 6.47
CA GLY A 104 -8.61 -7.15 7.53
C GLY A 104 -10.08 -7.55 7.39
N LEU A 105 -10.86 -6.86 6.54
CA LEU A 105 -12.25 -7.25 6.27
C LEU A 105 -12.31 -8.59 5.54
N THR A 106 -13.34 -9.38 5.86
CA THR A 106 -13.59 -10.69 5.22
C THR A 106 -14.00 -10.56 3.75
N LYS A 107 -14.70 -9.48 3.39
CA LYS A 107 -15.20 -9.24 2.04
C LYS A 107 -15.28 -7.74 1.76
N TYR A 108 -14.92 -7.35 0.53
CA TYR A 108 -15.14 -6.00 0.03
C TYR A 108 -16.45 -5.92 -0.74
N PRO A 109 -17.14 -4.77 -0.71
CA PRO A 109 -18.32 -4.57 -1.53
C PRO A 109 -17.93 -4.60 -3.01
N GLY A 110 -18.61 -5.44 -3.79
CA GLY A 110 -18.48 -5.42 -5.25
C GLY A 110 -19.20 -4.19 -5.81
N SER A 111 -18.93 -3.83 -7.07
CA SER A 111 -19.61 -2.71 -7.73
C SER A 111 -21.07 -2.96 -8.14
N GLY A 112 -21.61 -4.14 -7.82
CA GLY A 112 -22.92 -4.59 -8.30
C GLY A 112 -22.91 -5.19 -9.70
N ARG A 113 -21.74 -5.27 -10.35
CA ARG A 113 -21.56 -5.95 -11.65
C ARG A 113 -21.04 -7.38 -11.44
N PRO A 114 -21.83 -8.43 -11.73
CA PRO A 114 -21.39 -9.81 -11.59
C PRO A 114 -20.11 -10.10 -12.38
N GLY A 115 -19.17 -10.83 -11.78
CA GLY A 115 -17.91 -11.20 -12.41
C GLY A 115 -16.90 -10.08 -12.58
N SER A 116 -17.19 -8.85 -12.12
CA SER A 116 -16.23 -7.74 -12.18
C SER A 116 -15.20 -7.80 -11.06
N LEU A 117 -14.02 -7.24 -11.32
CA LEU A 117 -12.96 -6.99 -10.32
C LEU A 117 -13.09 -5.60 -9.68
N GLU A 118 -14.20 -4.92 -9.93
CA GLU A 118 -14.44 -3.58 -9.41
C GLU A 118 -14.73 -3.61 -7.91
N ILE A 119 -14.13 -2.69 -7.17
CA ILE A 119 -14.32 -2.53 -5.73
C ILE A 119 -15.15 -1.28 -5.52
N GLY A 120 -16.36 -1.43 -4.99
CA GLY A 120 -17.14 -0.28 -4.54
C GLY A 120 -16.49 0.34 -3.31
N ILE A 121 -16.48 1.66 -3.20
CA ILE A 121 -16.09 2.36 -1.97
C ILE A 121 -17.39 2.89 -1.35
N PRO A 122 -17.70 2.58 -0.08
CA PRO A 122 -18.83 3.19 0.61
C PRO A 122 -18.79 4.72 0.44
N PRO A 123 -19.93 5.39 0.23
CA PRO A 123 -19.94 6.83 -0.02
C PRO A 123 -19.20 7.59 1.09
N PHE A 124 -18.29 8.47 0.66
CA PHE A 124 -17.57 9.38 1.53
C PHE A 124 -17.95 10.80 1.13
N GLY A 125 -18.85 11.42 1.89
CA GLY A 125 -19.60 12.59 1.41
C GLY A 125 -20.67 12.20 0.39
N SER A 126 -20.77 12.96 -0.71
CA SER A 126 -21.82 12.80 -1.73
C SER A 126 -21.42 11.92 -2.91
N GLU A 127 -20.13 11.63 -3.09
CA GLU A 127 -19.65 10.91 -4.26
C GLU A 127 -19.62 9.40 -4.03
N LYS A 128 -20.10 8.67 -5.05
CA LYS A 128 -19.94 7.21 -5.14
C LYS A 128 -18.68 6.94 -5.94
N LEU A 129 -17.70 6.33 -5.29
CA LEU A 129 -16.41 6.01 -5.89
C LEU A 129 -16.22 4.51 -6.00
N ARG A 130 -15.45 4.09 -7.00
CA ARG A 130 -15.04 2.70 -7.17
C ARG A 130 -13.64 2.58 -7.72
N ILE A 131 -12.94 1.52 -7.33
CA ILE A 131 -11.70 1.09 -7.98
C ILE A 131 -12.07 0.20 -9.16
N VAL A 132 -11.55 0.55 -10.35
CA VAL A 132 -11.84 -0.13 -11.60
C VAL A 132 -10.53 -0.62 -12.24
N PRO A 133 -10.16 -1.89 -12.04
CA PRO A 133 -9.09 -2.53 -12.79
C PRO A 133 -9.57 -2.78 -14.23
N ARG A 134 -8.78 -2.38 -15.23
CA ARG A 134 -9.07 -2.58 -16.65
C ARG A 134 -7.88 -3.24 -17.35
N LEU A 135 -8.12 -4.36 -18.00
CA LEU A 135 -7.15 -5.00 -18.87
C LEU A 135 -6.86 -4.08 -20.06
N VAL A 136 -5.59 -3.80 -20.32
CA VAL A 136 -5.14 -2.96 -21.44
C VAL A 136 -4.59 -3.83 -22.56
N ASN A 137 -3.87 -4.87 -22.19
CA ASN A 137 -3.39 -5.96 -23.04
C ASN A 137 -3.37 -7.24 -22.20
N ASP A 138 -2.91 -8.35 -22.77
CA ASP A 138 -2.82 -9.66 -22.10
C ASP A 138 -1.97 -9.70 -20.82
N ARG A 139 -1.14 -8.68 -20.57
CA ARG A 139 -0.14 -8.63 -19.49
C ARG A 139 -0.29 -7.44 -18.55
N THR A 140 -1.23 -6.54 -18.80
CA THR A 140 -1.26 -5.24 -18.12
C THR A 140 -2.67 -4.87 -17.70
N VAL A 141 -2.84 -4.63 -16.40
CA VAL A 141 -4.07 -4.06 -15.83
C VAL A 141 -3.80 -2.63 -15.37
N ARG A 142 -4.51 -1.66 -15.93
CA ARG A 142 -4.53 -0.29 -15.39
C ARG A 142 -5.62 -0.16 -14.35
N VAL A 143 -5.30 0.54 -13.27
CA VAL A 143 -6.21 0.73 -12.15
C VAL A 143 -6.66 2.19 -12.10
N TYR A 144 -7.97 2.38 -12.03
CA TYR A 144 -8.60 3.70 -11.99
C TYR A 144 -9.44 3.87 -10.74
N LEU A 145 -9.54 5.11 -10.26
CA LEU A 145 -10.58 5.58 -9.36
C LEU A 145 -11.64 6.29 -10.20
N GLU A 146 -12.89 5.84 -10.10
CA GLU A 146 -13.99 6.36 -10.90
C GLU A 146 -15.15 6.83 -10.03
N SER A 147 -15.71 7.99 -10.38
CA SER A 147 -17.08 8.36 -10.07
C SER A 147 -17.96 8.22 -11.32
N ASP A 148 -19.22 8.63 -11.23
CA ASP A 148 -20.11 8.68 -12.41
C ASP A 148 -19.68 9.72 -13.45
N ARG A 149 -18.88 10.72 -13.06
CA ARG A 149 -18.53 11.87 -13.91
C ARG A 149 -17.05 12.00 -14.20
N HIS A 150 -16.21 11.37 -13.39
CA HIS A 150 -14.76 11.56 -13.45
C HIS A 150 -14.01 10.25 -13.27
N ARG A 151 -12.84 10.17 -13.90
CA ARG A 151 -11.93 9.02 -13.85
C ARG A 151 -10.52 9.53 -13.65
N GLN A 152 -9.84 8.96 -12.67
CA GLN A 152 -8.42 9.18 -12.42
C GLN A 152 -7.65 7.85 -12.53
N ARG A 153 -6.50 7.83 -13.21
CA ARG A 153 -5.60 6.66 -13.22
C ARG A 153 -4.75 6.67 -11.95
N LEU A 154 -4.72 5.56 -11.22
CA LEU A 154 -3.91 5.43 -10.01
C LEU A 154 -2.60 4.68 -10.24
N GLY A 155 -2.60 3.68 -11.12
CA GLY A 155 -1.42 2.84 -11.34
C GLY A 155 -1.64 1.74 -12.37
N GLU A 156 -0.73 0.78 -12.38
CA GLU A 156 -0.67 -0.34 -13.31
C GLU A 156 -0.11 -1.59 -12.63
N LEU A 157 -0.64 -2.76 -13.01
CA LEU A 157 -0.24 -4.08 -12.54
C LEU A 157 0.24 -4.90 -13.73
N GLY A 158 1.38 -5.58 -13.59
CA GLY A 158 1.81 -6.62 -14.51
C GLY A 158 1.17 -7.97 -14.15
N ILE A 159 0.59 -8.65 -15.14
CA ILE A 159 0.06 -10.02 -14.99
C ILE A 159 1.19 -10.98 -15.38
N PRO A 160 1.55 -11.96 -14.52
CA PRO A 160 2.56 -12.96 -14.86
C PRO A 160 2.11 -13.86 -16.00
N GLU A 161 3.07 -14.36 -16.79
CA GLU A 161 2.83 -15.30 -17.89
C GLU A 161 2.29 -16.67 -17.42
N MET A 162 2.42 -17.01 -16.13
CA MET A 162 2.16 -18.35 -15.60
C MET A 162 0.93 -18.40 -14.69
N ASN A 163 -0.17 -18.97 -15.19
CA ASN A 163 -1.34 -19.55 -14.48
C ASN A 163 -2.11 -18.71 -13.44
N ALA A 164 -1.62 -17.56 -12.98
CA ALA A 164 -2.35 -16.63 -12.13
C ALA A 164 -3.09 -15.64 -13.03
N GLY A 165 -4.39 -15.88 -13.26
CA GLY A 165 -5.20 -14.94 -14.02
C GLY A 165 -5.23 -13.55 -13.37
N PRO A 166 -5.50 -12.46 -14.12
CA PRO A 166 -5.58 -11.08 -13.63
C PRO A 166 -6.47 -10.91 -12.38
N SER A 167 -7.36 -11.86 -12.17
CA SER A 167 -8.30 -11.90 -11.08
C SER A 167 -7.64 -11.90 -9.69
N ASP A 168 -6.55 -12.60 -9.43
CA ASP A 168 -6.07 -12.76 -8.02
C ASP A 168 -5.34 -11.53 -7.48
N MET A 169 -4.65 -10.80 -8.35
CA MET A 169 -3.92 -9.58 -7.99
C MET A 169 -4.83 -8.36 -7.93
N ALA A 170 -5.76 -8.24 -8.87
CA ALA A 170 -6.71 -7.13 -8.91
C ALA A 170 -7.96 -7.38 -8.02
N LYS A 171 -7.98 -8.46 -7.22
CA LYS A 171 -9.09 -8.77 -6.30
C LYS A 171 -8.98 -8.02 -4.98
N GLY A 172 -9.95 -7.12 -4.76
CA GLY A 172 -10.33 -6.65 -3.43
C GLY A 172 -9.16 -6.21 -2.56
N ARG A 173 -8.95 -6.96 -1.47
CA ARG A 173 -7.98 -6.68 -0.40
C ARG A 173 -6.50 -6.81 -0.81
N ASN A 174 -6.19 -7.40 -1.97
CA ASN A 174 -4.82 -7.49 -2.47
C ASN A 174 -4.42 -6.21 -3.20
N LEU A 175 -5.38 -5.54 -3.86
CA LEU A 175 -5.16 -4.29 -4.57
C LEU A 175 -5.39 -3.06 -3.67
N LEU A 176 -6.52 -3.02 -2.97
CA LEU A 176 -6.87 -1.93 -2.07
C LEU A 176 -6.65 -2.36 -0.62
N LEU A 177 -5.56 -1.88 -0.02
CA LEU A 177 -5.16 -2.27 1.34
C LEU A 177 -5.97 -1.52 2.40
N TRP A 178 -6.30 -0.25 2.14
CA TRP A 178 -7.12 0.59 3.01
C TRP A 178 -7.72 1.76 2.24
N ALA A 179 -8.92 2.18 2.65
CA ALA A 179 -9.63 3.36 2.15
C ALA A 179 -10.35 4.06 3.31
N GLY A 180 -10.24 5.38 3.39
CA GLY A 180 -10.77 6.17 4.48
C GLY A 180 -10.31 7.62 4.44
N ASP A 181 -10.28 8.30 5.59
CA ASP A 181 -9.71 9.64 5.75
C ASP A 181 -8.56 9.55 6.76
N LEU A 182 -7.33 9.64 6.25
CA LEU A 182 -6.11 9.39 7.01
C LEU A 182 -5.57 10.67 7.64
N ASP A 183 -5.74 11.81 6.96
CA ASP A 183 -5.20 13.10 7.40
C ASP A 183 -6.25 14.04 8.03
N GLY A 184 -7.52 13.62 8.06
CA GLY A 184 -8.62 14.26 8.77
C GLY A 184 -9.28 15.39 7.99
N ASP A 185 -9.08 15.47 6.67
CA ASP A 185 -9.65 16.52 5.82
C ASP A 185 -11.10 16.25 5.38
N GLY A 186 -11.66 15.12 5.78
CA GLY A 186 -13.02 14.69 5.45
C GLY A 186 -13.17 14.18 4.02
N LYS A 187 -12.06 13.87 3.32
CA LYS A 187 -12.06 13.30 1.97
C LYS A 187 -11.32 11.95 1.92
N LEU A 188 -11.49 11.27 0.78
CA LEU A 188 -11.04 9.90 0.59
C LEU A 188 -9.53 9.84 0.32
N ASP A 189 -8.83 9.12 1.17
CA ASP A 189 -7.44 8.68 1.03
C ASP A 189 -7.38 7.17 0.76
N LEU A 190 -6.28 6.73 0.15
CA LEU A 190 -6.10 5.33 -0.26
C LEU A 190 -4.70 4.81 0.07
N VAL A 191 -4.63 3.56 0.51
CA VAL A 191 -3.40 2.76 0.51
C VAL A 191 -3.60 1.62 -0.46
N MET A 192 -2.79 1.57 -1.51
CA MET A 192 -2.91 0.58 -2.58
C MET A 192 -1.63 -0.21 -2.76
N SER A 193 -1.79 -1.47 -3.16
CA SER A 193 -0.69 -2.32 -3.60
C SER A 193 -0.74 -2.47 -5.11
N PHE A 194 0.36 -2.16 -5.79
CA PHE A 194 0.61 -2.57 -7.15
C PHE A 194 1.75 -3.56 -7.16
N GLU A 195 1.45 -4.77 -6.70
CA GLU A 195 2.33 -5.91 -6.82
C GLU A 195 2.30 -6.40 -8.28
N SER A 196 3.48 -6.65 -8.84
CA SER A 196 3.70 -7.24 -10.15
C SER A 196 4.55 -8.49 -9.98
N TRP A 197 4.02 -9.63 -10.40
CA TRP A 197 4.81 -10.87 -10.45
C TRP A 197 5.81 -10.86 -11.60
N VAL A 198 5.56 -10.05 -12.65
CA VAL A 198 6.55 -9.79 -13.70
C VAL A 198 7.62 -8.89 -13.09
N GLY A 199 8.81 -9.45 -12.87
CA GLY A 199 9.95 -8.74 -12.30
C GLY A 199 10.00 -8.69 -10.77
N ASN A 200 9.13 -9.39 -10.03
CA ASN A 200 9.03 -9.30 -8.55
C ASN A 200 8.90 -7.87 -7.99
N ASP A 201 8.34 -6.96 -8.80
CA ASP A 201 8.20 -5.57 -8.41
C ASP A 201 6.98 -5.41 -7.52
N SER A 202 7.19 -5.05 -6.24
CA SER A 202 6.09 -4.76 -5.32
C SER A 202 6.10 -3.29 -4.96
N SER A 203 4.98 -2.61 -5.21
CA SER A 203 4.81 -1.24 -4.77
C SER A 203 3.61 -1.07 -3.87
N VAL A 204 3.78 -0.34 -2.77
CA VAL A 204 2.68 0.13 -1.94
C VAL A 204 2.69 1.64 -1.96
N VAL A 205 1.55 2.23 -2.30
CA VAL A 205 1.42 3.66 -2.55
C VAL A 205 0.36 4.23 -1.62
N LEU A 206 0.73 5.34 -0.95
CA LEU A 206 -0.20 6.18 -0.21
C LEU A 206 -0.67 7.31 -1.14
N PHE A 207 -1.98 7.43 -1.29
CA PHE A 207 -2.63 8.55 -1.94
C PHE A 207 -3.42 9.35 -0.90
N LEU A 208 -3.25 10.66 -0.90
CA LEU A 208 -3.98 11.60 -0.06
C LEU A 208 -4.79 12.56 -0.92
N SER A 209 -6.06 12.74 -0.58
CA SER A 209 -6.96 13.71 -1.19
C SER A 209 -6.46 15.15 -1.03
N SER A 210 -5.84 15.48 0.10
CA SER A 210 -5.21 16.78 0.36
C SER A 210 -4.06 17.15 -0.60
N LEU A 211 -3.54 16.17 -1.34
CA LEU A 211 -2.50 16.35 -2.36
C LEU A 211 -3.01 16.26 -3.81
N ALA A 212 -4.32 16.11 -4.00
CA ALA A 212 -4.93 16.04 -5.33
C ALA A 212 -4.68 17.32 -6.13
N LYS A 213 -4.55 17.19 -7.45
CA LYS A 213 -4.30 18.31 -8.38
C LYS A 213 -5.27 18.23 -9.56
N GLY A 214 -5.62 19.38 -10.13
CA GLY A 214 -6.27 19.43 -11.45
C GLY A 214 -7.58 18.66 -11.56
N GLY A 215 -8.38 18.60 -10.48
CA GLY A 215 -9.65 17.87 -10.47
C GLY A 215 -9.54 16.38 -10.17
N ASP A 216 -8.33 15.87 -9.92
CA ASP A 216 -8.13 14.51 -9.39
C ASP A 216 -8.82 14.34 -8.03
N PHE A 217 -9.16 13.08 -7.70
CA PHE A 217 -9.69 12.75 -6.38
C PHE A 217 -8.59 12.71 -5.32
N VAL A 218 -7.41 12.19 -5.68
CA VAL A 218 -6.28 11.96 -4.76
C VAL A 218 -4.93 12.28 -5.40
N GLY A 219 -3.93 12.63 -4.61
CA GLY A 219 -2.54 12.80 -5.05
C GLY A 219 -1.60 11.81 -4.37
N LYS A 220 -0.55 11.36 -5.06
CA LYS A 220 0.46 10.45 -4.49
C LYS A 220 1.27 11.18 -3.40
N ALA A 221 1.17 10.71 -2.16
CA ALA A 221 1.93 11.22 -1.01
C ALA A 221 3.27 10.51 -0.83
N GLY A 222 3.31 9.22 -1.15
CA GLY A 222 4.46 8.37 -0.91
C GLY A 222 4.33 7.01 -1.57
N SER A 223 5.46 6.35 -1.82
CA SER A 223 5.45 4.95 -2.23
C SER A 223 6.66 4.20 -1.72
N TYR A 224 6.44 2.95 -1.41
CA TYR A 224 7.47 1.94 -1.37
C TYR A 224 7.56 1.28 -2.75
N PHE A 225 8.78 1.05 -3.23
CA PHE A 225 9.01 0.27 -4.43
C PHE A 225 10.14 -0.73 -4.12
N LEU A 226 9.82 -2.00 -4.27
CA LEU A 226 10.80 -3.04 -4.33
C LEU A 226 11.00 -3.39 -5.79
N ALA A 227 12.21 -3.17 -6.30
CA ALA A 227 12.63 -3.72 -7.59
C ALA A 227 13.01 -5.18 -7.38
N GLY A 228 12.49 -6.12 -8.18
CA GLY A 228 13.16 -7.41 -8.27
C GLY A 228 14.54 -7.24 -8.87
N GLN A 229 15.54 -7.85 -8.25
CA GLN A 229 16.88 -7.94 -8.82
C GLN A 229 16.86 -8.97 -9.95
N TYR A 230 16.47 -8.55 -11.14
CA TYR A 230 16.77 -9.26 -12.38
C TYR A 230 17.51 -8.28 -13.30
N ASP A 231 18.84 -8.28 -13.18
CA ASP A 231 19.72 -7.91 -14.29
C ASP A 231 20.07 -9.20 -15.07
#